data_AF-V4B867-F1
#
_entry.id   AF-V4B867-F1
#
_cell.length_a   1.000
_cell.length_b   1.000
_cell.length_c   1.000
_cell.angle_alpha   90.00
_cell.angle_beta   90.00
_cell.angle_gamma   90.00
#
_symmetry.space_group_name_H-M   'P 1'
#
loop_
_entity.id
_entity.type
_entity.pdbx_description
1 polymer ?
#
loop_
_entity_poly.entity_id
_entity_poly.type
_entity_poly.pdbx_seq_one_letter_code
_entity_poly.pdbx_strand_id
1 'polypeptide(L)'
;MVVLFFLVLAPNLVFGMCPEPDPVINSYRYKDDNFLEEGSWLNYTCYMNYVLYSGDLDRQCSNGNFTGQPPVCVCPLPSILTESSISKIAMLSDSGLSDYVVHGA
;
A
#
# COMPACT_ATOMS: atom_id res chain seq x y z
N MET A 1 -52.89 26.66 16.62
CA MET A 1 -51.72 26.76 17.51
C MET A 1 -50.71 25.73 17.03
N VAL A 2 -49.65 26.22 16.37
CA VAL A 2 -48.38 25.57 15.99
C VAL A 2 -48.46 24.31 15.11
N VAL A 3 -48.60 24.57 13.81
CA VAL A 3 -47.94 23.91 12.66
C VAL A 3 -47.45 22.47 12.87
N LEU A 4 -48.26 21.50 12.43
CA LEU A 4 -47.76 20.25 11.84
C LEU A 4 -46.83 20.64 10.67
N PHE A 5 -45.49 20.51 10.76
CA PHE A 5 -44.59 20.29 9.58
C PHE A 5 -43.07 20.15 9.81
N PHE A 6 -42.50 20.07 11.03
CA PHE A 6 -41.03 20.24 11.17
C PHE A 6 -40.22 19.19 11.94
N LEU A 7 -40.63 17.93 12.04
CA LEU A 7 -39.69 16.87 12.47
C LEU A 7 -39.73 15.61 11.59
N VAL A 8 -39.90 15.81 10.28
CA VAL A 8 -39.40 14.86 9.27
C VAL A 8 -38.17 15.49 8.64
N LEU A 9 -37.04 15.50 9.35
CA LEU A 9 -35.75 15.92 8.79
C LEU A 9 -34.70 14.86 9.09
N ALA A 10 -34.42 14.10 8.03
CA ALA A 10 -33.35 13.11 7.82
C ALA A 10 -33.49 11.75 8.55
N PRO A 11 -34.11 10.74 7.93
CA PRO A 11 -33.74 9.36 8.20
C PRO A 11 -32.32 9.15 7.63
N ASN A 12 -31.41 8.62 8.45
CA ASN A 12 -30.01 8.26 8.13
C ASN A 12 -28.97 9.40 8.23
N LEU A 13 -28.59 9.76 9.46
CA LEU A 13 -27.23 10.25 9.73
C LEU A 13 -26.38 9.03 10.12
N VAL A 14 -25.78 8.36 9.14
CA VAL A 14 -24.72 7.37 9.44
C VAL A 14 -23.56 8.18 10.03
N PHE A 15 -23.32 7.97 11.32
CA PHE A 15 -22.41 8.72 12.15
C PHE A 15 -20.95 8.39 11.78
N GLY A 16 -20.27 9.27 11.04
CA GLY A 16 -18.81 9.47 10.99
C GLY A 16 -17.85 8.32 10.67
N MET A 17 -18.28 7.07 10.52
CA MET A 17 -17.34 5.96 10.33
C MET A 17 -16.83 5.86 8.89
N CYS A 18 -15.56 5.51 8.75
CA CYS A 18 -14.97 5.15 7.47
C CYS A 18 -15.27 3.69 7.13
N PRO A 19 -15.42 3.35 5.84
CA PRO A 19 -15.55 1.97 5.41
C PRO A 19 -14.25 1.21 5.68
N GLU A 20 -14.31 -0.11 5.88
CA GLU A 20 -13.10 -0.95 5.86
C GLU A 20 -12.34 -0.70 4.55
N PRO A 21 -11.06 -0.28 4.60
CA PRO A 21 -10.31 0.00 3.40
C PRO A 21 -9.92 -1.32 2.70
N ASP A 22 -9.82 -1.27 1.38
CA ASP A 22 -9.34 -2.42 0.62
C ASP A 22 -7.94 -2.86 1.08
N PRO A 23 -7.65 -4.17 1.07
CA PRO A 23 -6.31 -4.66 1.38
C PRO A 23 -5.26 -4.00 0.49
N VAL A 24 -4.19 -3.50 1.11
CA VAL A 24 -3.08 -2.87 0.41
C VAL A 24 -1.97 -3.90 0.19
N ILE A 25 -1.63 -4.14 -1.08
CA ILE A 25 -0.65 -5.16 -1.46
C ILE A 25 0.73 -4.85 -0.87
N ASN A 26 1.45 -5.92 -0.50
CA ASN A 26 2.81 -5.85 0.06
C ASN A 26 2.92 -5.00 1.34
N SER A 27 1.82 -4.87 2.08
CA SER A 27 1.78 -4.14 3.33
C SER A 27 0.90 -4.86 4.34
N TYR A 28 1.09 -4.54 5.61
CA TYR A 28 0.12 -4.84 6.65
C TYR A 28 -0.32 -3.55 7.33
N ARG A 29 -1.50 -3.59 7.93
CA ARG A 29 -2.06 -2.51 8.73
C ARG A 29 -2.12 -2.96 10.18
N TYR A 30 -1.75 -2.08 11.10
CA TYR A 30 -2.04 -2.30 12.52
C TYR A 30 -3.55 -2.16 12.75
N LYS A 31 -4.15 -3.13 13.45
CA LYS A 31 -5.58 -3.09 13.80
C LYS A 31 -5.72 -2.95 15.31
N ASP A 32 -6.32 -1.85 15.76
CA ASP A 32 -6.97 -1.75 17.06
C ASP A 32 -8.49 -1.97 16.89
N ASP A 33 -9.28 -1.89 17.96
CA ASP A 33 -10.72 -2.17 17.86
C ASP A 33 -11.54 -1.00 17.26
N ASN A 34 -10.96 0.20 17.14
CA ASN A 34 -11.67 1.46 16.79
C ASN A 34 -11.13 2.18 15.54
N PHE A 35 -10.27 1.56 14.72
CA PHE A 35 -9.64 2.19 13.55
C PHE A 35 -10.60 2.69 12.45
N LEU A 36 -11.90 2.41 12.51
CA LEU A 36 -12.89 2.88 11.53
C LEU A 36 -13.68 4.11 11.99
N GLU A 37 -13.53 4.54 13.25
CA GLU A 37 -14.27 5.68 13.80
C GLU A 37 -13.76 7.02 13.26
N GLU A 38 -14.63 8.04 13.20
CA GLU A 38 -14.22 9.40 12.82
C GLU A 38 -13.04 9.87 13.69
N GLY A 39 -12.00 10.38 13.04
CA GLY A 39 -10.78 10.86 13.69
C GLY A 39 -9.73 9.78 13.98
N SER A 40 -10.06 8.49 13.80
CA SER A 40 -9.13 7.37 13.94
C SER A 40 -7.99 7.42 12.91
N TRP A 41 -6.93 6.65 13.13
CA TRP A 41 -5.79 6.56 12.22
C TRP A 41 -5.54 5.11 11.78
N LEU A 42 -5.34 4.93 10.48
CA LEU A 42 -4.70 3.75 9.92
C LEU A 42 -3.20 3.96 9.87
N ASN A 43 -2.47 2.94 10.31
CA ASN A 43 -1.03 2.87 10.20
C ASN A 43 -0.67 1.63 9.39
N TYR A 44 -0.14 1.86 8.19
CA TYR A 44 0.38 0.83 7.31
C TYR A 44 1.89 0.72 7.47
N THR A 45 2.39 -0.49 7.23
CA THR A 45 3.81 -0.78 7.09
C THR A 45 4.01 -1.71 5.91
N CYS A 46 4.99 -1.41 5.06
CA CYS A 46 5.38 -2.33 4.00
C CYS A 46 5.95 -3.63 4.59
N TYR A 47 5.70 -4.76 3.94
CA TYR A 47 6.33 -6.02 4.33
C TYR A 47 7.86 -5.93 4.25
N MET A 48 8.54 -6.87 4.92
CA MET A 48 9.99 -7.00 4.83
C MET A 48 10.44 -7.05 3.36
N ASN A 49 11.50 -6.28 3.04
CA ASN A 49 12.05 -6.09 1.68
C ASN A 49 11.18 -5.29 0.70
N TYR A 50 10.06 -4.71 1.13
CA TYR A 50 9.30 -3.74 0.35
C TYR A 50 9.52 -2.33 0.91
N VAL A 51 9.50 -1.34 0.03
CA VAL A 51 9.63 0.08 0.37
C VAL A 51 8.44 0.88 -0.14
N LEU A 52 8.09 1.94 0.58
CA LEU A 52 7.06 2.87 0.14
C LEU A 52 7.52 3.56 -1.15
N TYR A 53 6.75 3.39 -2.21
CA TYR A 53 6.95 4.03 -3.50
C TYR A 53 6.11 5.31 -3.63
N SER A 54 4.85 5.25 -3.22
CA SER A 54 3.91 6.38 -3.25
C SER A 54 2.76 6.17 -2.26
N GLY A 55 1.95 7.22 -2.05
CA GLY A 55 0.82 7.22 -1.12
C GLY A 55 1.23 7.41 0.35
N ASP A 56 0.30 7.16 1.27
CA ASP A 56 0.40 7.56 2.67
C ASP A 56 0.30 6.35 3.60
N LEU A 57 1.29 6.16 4.47
CA LEU A 57 1.27 5.10 5.49
C LEU A 57 0.34 5.44 6.65
N ASP A 58 0.19 6.73 6.96
CA ASP A 58 -0.66 7.27 8.01
C ASP A 58 -1.88 7.96 7.39
N ARG A 59 -3.08 7.42 7.65
CA ARG A 59 -4.31 7.92 7.04
C ARG A 59 -5.39 8.08 8.10
N GLN A 60 -5.97 9.27 8.20
CA GLN A 60 -6.99 9.57 9.19
C GLN A 60 -8.39 9.29 8.62
N CYS A 61 -9.28 8.70 9.40
CA CYS A 61 -10.69 8.70 9.07
C CYS A 61 -11.23 10.12 9.27
N SER A 62 -11.66 10.77 8.19
CA SER A 62 -12.26 12.10 8.25
C SER A 62 -13.43 12.24 7.30
N ASN A 63 -14.55 12.70 7.84
CA ASN A 63 -15.81 12.88 7.12
C ASN A 63 -16.22 11.61 6.36
N GLY A 64 -16.10 10.46 7.03
CA GLY A 64 -16.44 9.14 6.48
C GLY A 64 -15.50 8.63 5.38
N ASN A 65 -14.34 9.25 5.18
CA ASN A 65 -13.33 8.80 4.22
C ASN A 65 -11.92 8.85 4.81
N PHE A 66 -11.05 7.93 4.38
CA PHE A 66 -9.64 8.01 4.77
C PHE A 66 -8.91 9.08 3.97
N THR A 67 -8.18 9.95 4.67
CA THR A 67 -7.32 10.96 4.06
C THR A 67 -6.19 10.32 3.24
N GLY A 68 -5.61 11.10 2.33
CA GLY A 68 -4.48 10.66 1.51
C GLY A 68 -4.81 9.52 0.55
N GLN A 69 -3.77 8.90 0.01
CA GLN A 69 -3.85 7.79 -0.94
C GLN A 69 -3.38 6.49 -0.28
N PRO A 70 -3.99 5.33 -0.62
CA PRO A 70 -3.47 4.04 -0.20
C PRO A 70 -1.99 3.89 -0.56
N PRO A 71 -1.14 3.40 0.35
CA PRO A 71 0.29 3.29 0.07
C PRO A 71 0.56 2.24 -1.00
N VAL A 72 1.60 2.45 -1.77
CA VAL A 72 2.10 1.50 -2.77
C VAL A 72 3.47 1.04 -2.33
N CYS A 73 3.57 -0.23 -1.92
CA CYS A 73 4.83 -0.84 -1.49
C CYS A 73 5.41 -1.69 -2.63
N VAL A 74 6.64 -1.39 -3.04
CA VAL A 74 7.35 -2.08 -4.14
C VAL A 74 8.63 -2.74 -3.63
N CYS A 75 9.00 -3.86 -4.25
CA CYS A 75 10.31 -4.45 -4.03
C CYS A 75 11.34 -3.54 -4.74
N PRO A 76 12.30 -2.94 -4.03
CA PRO A 76 13.33 -2.14 -4.67
C PRO A 76 14.17 -3.06 -5.55
N LEU A 77 14.32 -2.71 -6.83
CA LEU A 77 15.31 -3.38 -7.67
C LEU A 77 16.67 -3.24 -6.98
N PRO A 78 17.45 -4.31 -6.88
CA PRO A 78 18.78 -4.19 -6.29
C PRO A 78 19.56 -3.22 -7.18
N SER A 79 20.17 -2.20 -6.57
CA SER A 79 20.88 -1.09 -7.24
C SER A 79 22.07 -1.53 -8.11
N ILE A 80 22.36 -2.83 -8.12
CA ILE A 80 23.19 -3.56 -9.07
C ILE A 80 22.55 -3.72 -10.48
N LEU A 81 21.52 -2.97 -10.82
CA LEU A 81 21.02 -2.84 -12.21
C LEU A 81 21.11 -1.39 -12.71
N THR A 82 22.00 -0.60 -12.12
CA THR A 82 22.57 0.55 -12.81
C THR A 82 23.44 0.04 -13.97
N GLU A 83 23.53 0.76 -15.09
CA GLU A 83 24.34 0.32 -16.26
C GLU A 83 25.79 -0.06 -15.90
N SER A 84 26.30 0.46 -14.78
CA SER A 84 27.58 0.13 -14.15
C SER A 84 27.67 -1.26 -13.51
N SER A 85 26.60 -2.05 -13.51
CA SER A 85 26.55 -3.38 -12.92
C SER A 85 26.39 -4.49 -13.98
N ILE A 86 25.88 -4.15 -15.17
CA ILE A 86 25.95 -5.03 -16.35
C ILE A 86 27.43 -5.30 -16.69
N SER A 87 28.29 -4.29 -16.52
CA SER A 87 29.74 -4.44 -16.68
C SER A 87 30.38 -5.38 -15.65
N LYS A 88 29.84 -5.47 -14.43
CA LYS A 88 30.30 -6.44 -13.41
C LYS A 88 29.73 -7.84 -13.61
N ILE A 89 28.52 -7.97 -14.17
CA ILE A 89 27.95 -9.27 -14.54
C ILE A 89 28.74 -9.87 -15.72
N ALA A 90 29.17 -9.04 -16.68
CA ALA A 90 30.08 -9.46 -17.76
C ALA A 90 31.48 -9.91 -17.26
N MET A 91 31.88 -9.51 -16.04
CA MET A 91 33.13 -9.97 -15.41
C MET A 91 32.95 -11.23 -14.56
N LEU A 92 31.72 -11.54 -14.12
CA LEU A 92 31.41 -12.79 -13.40
C LEU A 92 31.03 -13.93 -14.35
N SER A 93 30.74 -13.67 -15.63
CA SER A 93 30.54 -14.72 -16.64
C SER A 93 31.84 -15.44 -17.04
N ASP A 94 33.01 -14.90 -16.72
CA ASP A 94 34.32 -15.45 -17.14
C ASP A 94 34.97 -16.43 -16.15
N SER A 95 34.36 -16.70 -14.99
CA SER A 95 34.95 -17.59 -13.97
C SER A 95 34.17 -18.88 -13.69
N GLY A 96 33.24 -19.29 -14.56
CA GLY A 96 32.78 -20.69 -14.54
C GLY A 96 31.42 -21.00 -15.16
N LEU A 97 31.29 -20.89 -16.49
CA LEU A 97 30.34 -21.75 -17.21
C LEU A 97 31.13 -22.83 -17.97
N SER A 98 31.43 -23.91 -17.25
CA SER A 98 31.92 -25.15 -17.82
C SER A 98 30.87 -25.71 -18.80
N ASP A 99 31.26 -25.87 -20.06
CA ASP A 99 30.68 -26.71 -21.11
C ASP A 99 29.15 -26.93 -21.12
N TYR A 100 28.47 -26.21 -22.01
CA TYR A 100 27.33 -26.77 -22.73
C TYR A 100 27.55 -26.61 -24.23
N VAL A 101 28.41 -27.48 -24.78
CA VAL A 101 28.51 -27.69 -26.22
C VAL A 101 27.26 -28.45 -26.69
N VAL A 102 26.32 -27.74 -27.30
CA VAL A 102 25.21 -28.36 -28.03
C VAL A 102 25.73 -28.83 -29.39
N HIS A 103 26.24 -30.06 -29.45
CA HIS A 103 26.34 -30.77 -30.73
C HIS A 103 24.93 -31.27 -31.10
N GLY A 104 24.26 -30.53 -31.98
CA GLY A 104 23.05 -31.03 -32.66
C GLY A 104 23.46 -32.03 -33.74
N ALA A 105 22.89 -33.23 -33.65
CA ALA A 105 23.02 -34.32 -34.61
C ALA A 105 22.19 -34.09 -35.89
#